data_AF-A0A935TWI1-F1
#
_entry.id   AF-A0A935TWI1-F1
#
_cell.length_a   1.000
_cell.length_b   1.000
_cell.length_c   1.000
_cell.angle_alpha   90.00
_cell.angle_beta   90.00
_cell.angle_gamma   90.00
#
_symmetry.space_group_name_H-M   'P 1'
#
loop_
_entity.id
_entity.type
_entity.pdbx_description
1 polymer ?
#
loop_
_entity_poly.entity_id
_entity_poly.type
_entity_poly.pdbx_seq_one_letter_code
_entity_poly.pdbx_strand_id
1 'polypeptide(L)'
;MSEVLSWARRWARRPTATEHELLELARSATLDDVRAAYHKLARFAHPDLHRTAMTPAQLEDVTAAFARVSNAYAVLSGKLRREAKRAPANPGEPAPSGGHAPARPSTATMAPKQPPARPSSTAPGPTSSSTGAASASAGPSAAGAAGALAGPVRAASTTSSPSRTGATAPLPIGPANAMSPRALGHYRRAELAMLRGNSTEALLHLRMAIASDPQSSFLRAALAELEAR
;
A
#
# COMPACT_ATOMS: atom_id res chain seq x y z
N MET A 1 14.94 -23.63 9.73
CA MET A 1 15.30 -22.63 8.70
C MET A 1 15.25 -23.18 7.28
N SER A 2 15.95 -24.28 6.96
CA SER A 2 15.96 -24.87 5.60
C SER A 2 14.57 -25.13 4.99
N GLU A 3 13.57 -25.45 5.82
CA GLU A 3 12.18 -25.64 5.37
C GLU A 3 11.55 -24.39 4.76
N VAL A 4 11.83 -23.19 5.29
CA VAL A 4 11.29 -21.92 4.77
C VAL A 4 11.86 -21.63 3.37
N LEU A 5 13.15 -21.91 3.17
CA LEU A 5 13.79 -21.77 1.86
C LEU A 5 13.29 -22.81 0.85
N SER A 6 13.11 -24.06 1.29
CA SER A 6 12.49 -25.11 0.47
C SER A 6 11.04 -24.78 0.10
N TRP A 7 10.28 -24.16 1.01
CA TRP A 7 8.94 -23.64 0.75
C TRP A 7 8.97 -22.48 -0.26
N ALA A 8 9.81 -21.46 -0.07
CA ALA A 8 9.89 -20.31 -0.97
C ALA A 8 10.27 -20.74 -2.40
N ARG A 9 11.29 -21.61 -2.53
CA ARG A 9 11.74 -22.17 -3.81
C ARG A 9 10.71 -23.06 -4.48
N ARG A 10 9.88 -23.79 -3.72
CA ARG A 10 8.75 -24.57 -4.24
C ARG A 10 7.74 -23.66 -4.95
N TRP A 11 7.45 -22.51 -4.37
CA TRP A 11 6.52 -21.53 -4.96
C TRP A 11 7.11 -20.73 -6.11
N ALA A 12 8.38 -20.33 -6.03
CA ALA A 12 9.08 -19.68 -7.13
C ALA A 12 9.02 -20.50 -8.43
N ARG A 13 9.16 -21.84 -8.32
CA ARG A 13 9.07 -22.78 -9.46
C ARG A 13 7.66 -23.03 -10.00
N ARG A 14 6.61 -22.50 -9.35
CA ARG A 14 5.20 -22.68 -9.73
C ARG A 14 4.55 -21.33 -10.07
N PRO A 15 4.86 -20.71 -11.22
CA PRO A 15 4.26 -19.43 -11.62
C PRO A 15 2.75 -19.55 -11.86
N THR A 16 2.27 -20.71 -12.33
CA THR A 16 0.88 -21.01 -12.71
C THR A 16 0.02 -21.63 -11.60
N ALA A 17 0.52 -21.74 -10.36
CA ALA A 17 -0.27 -22.27 -9.25
C ALA A 17 -1.51 -21.40 -8.98
N THR A 18 -2.66 -22.05 -8.74
CA THR A 18 -3.90 -21.34 -8.42
C THR A 18 -3.85 -20.71 -7.03
N GLU A 19 -4.71 -19.74 -6.73
CA GLU A 19 -4.69 -19.04 -5.43
C GLU A 19 -5.01 -19.99 -4.26
N HIS A 20 -5.82 -21.03 -4.49
CA HIS A 20 -6.11 -22.08 -3.52
C HIS A 20 -4.89 -22.97 -3.27
N GLU A 21 -4.17 -23.36 -4.33
CA GLU A 21 -2.92 -24.12 -4.21
C GLU A 21 -1.86 -23.33 -3.45
N LEU A 22 -1.70 -22.03 -3.72
CA LEU A 22 -0.73 -21.14 -3.04
C LEU A 22 -0.94 -21.05 -1.51
N LEU A 23 -2.16 -21.27 -1.03
CA LEU A 23 -2.52 -21.31 0.39
C LEU A 23 -2.61 -22.75 0.94
N GLU A 24 -2.30 -23.76 0.12
CA GLU A 24 -2.43 -25.20 0.41
C GLU A 24 -3.86 -25.60 0.86
N LEU A 25 -4.87 -25.00 0.22
CA LEU A 25 -6.31 -25.16 0.52
C LEU A 25 -7.09 -25.86 -0.60
N ALA A 26 -8.19 -26.50 -0.22
CA ALA A 26 -9.17 -27.03 -1.17
C ALA A 26 -9.92 -25.89 -1.91
N ARG A 27 -10.42 -26.16 -3.12
CA ARG A 27 -11.22 -25.20 -3.90
C ARG A 27 -12.59 -24.87 -3.28
N SER A 28 -13.02 -25.65 -2.28
CA SER A 28 -14.23 -25.45 -1.49
C SER A 28 -13.97 -24.79 -0.12
N ALA A 29 -12.74 -24.29 0.13
CA ALA A 29 -12.37 -23.67 1.39
C ALA A 29 -13.19 -22.40 1.66
N THR A 30 -13.58 -22.20 2.93
CA THR A 30 -14.34 -21.04 3.36
C THR A 30 -13.46 -19.81 3.56
N LEU A 31 -14.09 -18.64 3.77
CA LEU A 31 -13.36 -17.41 4.06
C LEU A 31 -12.53 -17.49 5.36
N ASP A 32 -12.97 -18.29 6.34
CA ASP A 32 -12.23 -18.46 7.58
C ASP A 32 -11.02 -19.39 7.39
N ASP A 33 -11.16 -20.48 6.62
CA ASP A 33 -10.04 -21.35 6.23
C ASP A 33 -8.94 -20.56 5.49
N VAL A 34 -9.33 -19.69 4.55
CA VAL A 34 -8.43 -18.80 3.80
C VAL A 34 -7.67 -17.85 4.74
N ARG A 35 -8.33 -17.33 5.78
CA ARG A 35 -7.68 -16.51 6.81
C ARG A 35 -6.76 -17.36 7.70
N ALA A 36 -7.22 -18.51 8.18
CA ALA A 36 -6.45 -19.38 9.07
C ALA A 36 -5.15 -19.87 8.40
N ALA A 37 -5.24 -20.30 7.13
CA ALA A 37 -4.08 -20.70 6.33
C ALA A 37 -3.09 -19.53 6.14
N TYR A 38 -3.57 -18.35 5.75
CA TYR A 38 -2.71 -17.16 5.59
C TYR A 38 -1.99 -16.78 6.90
N HIS A 39 -2.71 -16.77 8.04
CA HIS A 39 -2.13 -16.45 9.35
C HIS A 39 -1.11 -17.51 9.81
N LYS A 40 -1.39 -18.80 9.55
CA LYS A 40 -0.45 -19.90 9.82
C LYS A 40 0.83 -19.74 9.00
N LEU A 41 0.72 -19.39 7.72
CA LEU A 41 1.86 -19.22 6.83
C LEU A 41 2.67 -17.97 7.15
N ALA A 42 2.03 -16.86 7.49
CA ALA A 42 2.71 -15.64 7.93
C ALA A 42 3.55 -15.89 9.21
N ARG A 43 3.01 -16.63 10.19
CA ARG A 43 3.78 -17.00 11.40
C ARG A 43 5.05 -17.81 11.12
N PHE A 44 5.12 -18.52 9.99
CA PHE A 44 6.26 -19.36 9.61
C PHE A 44 7.24 -18.67 8.64
N ALA A 45 6.71 -17.95 7.64
CA ALA A 45 7.46 -17.48 6.47
C ALA A 45 7.47 -15.95 6.28
N HIS A 46 7.02 -15.15 7.24
CA HIS A 46 7.10 -13.69 7.13
C HIS A 46 8.59 -13.23 7.06
N PRO A 47 8.99 -12.40 6.08
CA PRO A 47 10.40 -12.09 5.84
C PRO A 47 11.09 -11.37 7.01
N ASP A 48 10.34 -10.58 7.79
CA ASP A 48 10.88 -9.88 8.96
C ASP A 48 11.47 -10.83 10.03
N LEU A 49 10.89 -12.03 10.20
CA LEU A 49 11.39 -13.06 11.12
C LEU A 49 12.74 -13.66 10.68
N HIS A 50 13.09 -13.52 9.41
CA HIS A 50 14.27 -14.15 8.79
C HIS A 50 15.36 -13.14 8.41
N ARG A 51 15.15 -11.85 8.68
CA ARG A 51 16.00 -10.73 8.23
C ARG A 51 17.46 -10.79 8.70
N THR A 52 17.71 -11.38 9.86
CA THR A 52 19.07 -11.55 10.44
C THR A 52 19.67 -12.94 10.22
N ALA A 53 18.87 -13.90 9.77
CA ALA A 53 19.23 -15.32 9.70
C ALA A 53 19.51 -15.84 8.29
N MET A 54 19.19 -15.06 7.27
CA MET A 54 19.32 -15.43 5.86
C MET A 54 20.24 -14.46 5.11
N THR A 55 20.85 -14.91 4.02
CA THR A 55 21.57 -14.01 3.11
C THR A 55 20.58 -13.10 2.38
N PRO A 56 21.00 -11.92 1.85
CA PRO A 56 20.09 -11.01 1.14
C PRO A 56 19.31 -11.70 -0.01
N ALA A 57 19.99 -12.50 -0.84
CA ALA A 57 19.35 -13.24 -1.93
C ALA A 57 18.34 -14.31 -1.43
N GLN A 58 18.60 -14.94 -0.28
CA GLN A 58 17.63 -15.86 0.35
C GLN A 58 16.42 -15.12 0.92
N LEU A 59 16.62 -13.92 1.46
CA LEU A 59 15.54 -13.06 1.95
C LEU A 59 14.67 -12.53 0.80
N GLU A 60 15.26 -12.26 -0.37
CA GLU A 60 14.54 -11.94 -1.61
C GLU A 60 13.66 -13.10 -2.09
N ASP A 61 14.19 -14.34 -2.15
CA ASP A 61 13.42 -15.57 -2.44
C ASP A 61 12.16 -15.68 -1.54
N VAL A 62 12.32 -15.49 -0.22
CA VAL A 62 11.23 -15.57 0.78
C VAL A 62 10.25 -14.41 0.61
N THR A 63 10.75 -13.19 0.38
CA THR A 63 9.92 -11.99 0.20
C THR A 63 9.06 -12.11 -1.06
N ALA A 64 9.63 -12.58 -2.17
CA ALA A 64 8.92 -12.81 -3.42
C ALA A 64 7.84 -13.90 -3.28
N ALA A 65 8.15 -15.01 -2.60
CA ALA A 65 7.17 -16.06 -2.32
C ALA A 65 6.02 -15.55 -1.42
N PHE A 66 6.34 -14.82 -0.35
CA PHE A 66 5.35 -14.27 0.58
C PHE A 66 4.44 -13.21 -0.06
N ALA A 67 4.98 -12.37 -0.95
CA ALA A 67 4.20 -11.39 -1.71
C ALA A 67 3.15 -12.07 -2.61
N ARG A 68 3.50 -13.21 -3.24
CA ARG A 68 2.56 -13.98 -4.07
C ARG A 68 1.42 -14.59 -3.25
N VAL A 69 1.70 -15.16 -2.07
CA VAL A 69 0.65 -15.66 -1.17
C VAL A 69 -0.24 -14.52 -0.65
N SER A 70 0.35 -13.37 -0.30
CA SER A 70 -0.40 -12.19 0.14
C SER A 70 -1.39 -11.69 -0.93
N ASN A 71 -0.98 -11.71 -2.20
CA ASN A 71 -1.87 -11.39 -3.32
C ASN A 71 -2.98 -12.45 -3.49
N ALA A 72 -2.64 -13.74 -3.43
CA ALA A 72 -3.63 -14.84 -3.49
C ALA A 72 -4.70 -14.71 -2.39
N TYR A 73 -4.29 -14.42 -1.15
CA TYR A 73 -5.20 -14.15 -0.03
C TYR A 73 -6.12 -12.94 -0.30
N ALA A 74 -5.59 -11.83 -0.82
CA ALA A 74 -6.39 -10.64 -1.15
C ALA A 74 -7.44 -10.94 -2.25
N VAL A 75 -7.06 -11.73 -3.27
CA VAL A 75 -7.97 -12.14 -4.36
C VAL A 75 -9.07 -13.08 -3.85
N LEU A 76 -8.73 -14.14 -3.11
CA LEU A 76 -9.71 -15.10 -2.58
C LEU A 76 -10.65 -14.46 -1.56
N SER A 77 -10.12 -13.72 -0.59
CA SER A 77 -10.95 -13.06 0.42
C SER A 77 -11.89 -12.01 -0.20
N GLY A 78 -11.48 -11.38 -1.30
CA GLY A 78 -12.33 -10.52 -2.12
C GLY A 78 -13.41 -11.28 -2.92
N LYS A 79 -13.08 -12.43 -3.52
CA LYS A 79 -14.03 -13.32 -4.24
C LYS A 79 -15.12 -13.82 -3.28
N LEU A 80 -14.72 -14.51 -2.21
CA LEU A 80 -15.63 -15.09 -1.21
C LEU A 80 -16.52 -14.04 -0.53
N ARG A 81 -16.00 -12.82 -0.25
CA ARG A 81 -16.82 -11.74 0.30
C ARG A 81 -17.87 -11.21 -0.69
N ARG A 82 -17.57 -11.18 -1.99
CA ARG A 82 -18.55 -10.80 -3.02
C ARG A 82 -19.59 -11.90 -3.22
N GLU A 83 -19.18 -13.16 -3.17
CA GLU A 83 -20.08 -14.32 -3.25
C GLU A 83 -21.05 -14.35 -2.06
N ALA A 84 -20.55 -14.18 -0.83
CA ALA A 84 -21.37 -14.08 0.37
C ALA A 84 -22.37 -12.90 0.34
N LYS A 85 -22.04 -11.80 -0.37
CA LYS A 85 -22.96 -10.67 -0.59
C LYS A 85 -23.92 -10.90 -1.77
N ARG A 86 -23.55 -11.71 -2.76
CA ARG A 86 -24.35 -12.00 -3.96
C ARG A 86 -25.32 -13.15 -3.76
N ALA A 87 -25.02 -14.09 -2.87
CA ALA A 87 -25.96 -15.11 -2.42
C ALA A 87 -27.26 -14.39 -2.01
N PRO A 88 -28.39 -14.63 -2.71
CA PRO A 88 -29.61 -13.90 -2.42
C PRO A 88 -30.02 -14.21 -0.99
N ALA A 89 -30.31 -13.15 -0.21
CA ALA A 89 -30.94 -13.29 1.09
C ALA A 89 -32.33 -13.90 0.85
N ASN A 90 -32.41 -15.23 0.92
CA ASN A 90 -33.59 -15.99 0.58
C ASN A 90 -34.68 -15.65 1.62
N PRO A 91 -35.78 -14.94 1.28
CA PRO A 91 -36.63 -14.32 2.29
C PRO A 91 -37.48 -15.29 3.13
N GLY A 92 -37.35 -16.60 2.90
CA GLY A 92 -38.20 -17.64 3.48
C GLY A 92 -37.53 -18.55 4.52
N GLU A 93 -36.22 -18.41 4.78
CA GLU A 93 -35.55 -19.23 5.81
C GLU A 93 -35.52 -18.45 7.13
N PRO A 94 -36.29 -18.87 8.17
CA PRO A 94 -36.32 -18.16 9.43
C PRO A 94 -34.91 -18.17 10.03
N ALA A 95 -34.41 -16.97 10.38
CA ALA A 95 -33.05 -16.79 10.86
C ALA A 95 -32.73 -17.82 11.95
N PRO A 96 -31.56 -18.50 11.90
CA PRO A 96 -31.19 -19.43 12.95
C PRO A 96 -31.16 -18.66 14.26
N SER A 97 -32.10 -19.01 15.15
CA SER A 97 -32.17 -18.51 16.52
C SER A 97 -31.01 -19.13 17.31
N GLY A 98 -29.79 -18.73 16.94
CA GLY A 98 -28.50 -19.17 17.47
C GLY A 98 -28.21 -18.58 18.84
N GLY A 99 -29.25 -18.36 19.64
CA GLY A 99 -29.17 -18.08 21.08
C GLY A 99 -28.75 -19.31 21.87
N HIS A 100 -27.73 -20.03 21.41
CA HIS A 100 -27.03 -21.06 22.16
C HIS A 100 -25.63 -20.54 22.50
N ALA A 101 -25.60 -19.60 23.44
CA ALA A 101 -24.39 -19.42 24.24
C ALA A 101 -24.04 -20.79 24.86
N PRO A 102 -22.82 -21.32 24.68
CA PRO A 102 -22.45 -22.56 25.35
C PRO A 102 -22.57 -22.34 26.85
N ALA A 103 -23.43 -23.13 27.50
CA ALA A 103 -23.59 -23.11 28.94
C ALA A 103 -22.22 -23.36 29.59
N ARG A 104 -21.64 -22.31 30.17
CA ARG A 104 -20.36 -22.41 30.87
C ARG A 104 -20.61 -23.32 32.09
N PRO A 105 -19.95 -24.49 32.21
CA PRO A 105 -20.04 -25.26 33.44
C PRO A 105 -19.49 -24.39 34.57
N SER A 106 -20.36 -24.04 35.52
CA SER A 106 -20.01 -23.23 36.68
C SER A 106 -19.18 -24.09 37.63
N THR A 107 -17.85 -24.07 37.47
CA THR A 107 -16.92 -24.64 38.45
C THR A 107 -16.37 -23.53 39.35
N ALA A 108 -16.37 -23.80 40.64
CA ALA A 108 -16.27 -22.84 41.72
C ALA A 108 -15.06 -21.90 41.70
N THR A 109 -15.34 -20.65 42.06
CA THR A 109 -14.55 -19.74 42.88
C THR A 109 -13.38 -20.38 43.64
N MET A 110 -12.14 -20.08 43.22
CA MET A 110 -11.03 -19.85 44.15
C MET A 110 -10.27 -18.59 43.72
N ALA A 111 -10.23 -17.60 44.61
CA ALA A 111 -9.41 -16.39 44.44
C ALA A 111 -7.93 -16.73 44.67
N PRO A 112 -6.99 -15.93 44.13
CA PRO A 112 -6.32 -15.01 45.06
C PRO A 112 -5.97 -13.61 44.52
N LYS A 113 -6.15 -12.63 45.43
CA LYS A 113 -5.30 -11.44 45.65
C LYS A 113 -4.93 -10.53 44.45
N GLN A 114 -5.70 -9.44 44.30
CA GLN A 114 -5.26 -8.24 43.55
C GLN A 114 -4.05 -7.55 44.22
N PRO A 115 -3.08 -7.03 43.43
CA PRO A 115 -2.26 -5.89 43.82
C PRO A 115 -3.02 -4.55 43.57
N PRO A 116 -2.67 -3.46 44.29
CA PRO A 116 -3.45 -2.22 44.29
C PRO A 116 -3.28 -1.33 43.03
N ALA A 117 -4.22 -0.41 42.88
CA ALA A 117 -4.44 0.43 41.70
C ALA A 117 -3.30 1.42 41.36
N ARG A 118 -3.22 1.77 40.07
CA ARG A 118 -2.68 3.06 39.60
C ARG A 118 -3.84 3.96 39.14
N PRO A 119 -3.81 5.28 39.43
CA PRO A 119 -4.93 6.17 39.13
C PRO A 119 -5.04 6.53 37.64
N SER A 120 -6.27 6.79 37.23
CA SER A 120 -6.68 7.21 35.89
C SER A 120 -6.10 8.58 35.50
N SER A 121 -5.71 8.73 34.23
CA SER A 121 -5.57 10.05 33.60
C SER A 121 -6.54 10.15 32.43
N THR A 122 -7.61 10.93 32.63
CA THR A 122 -8.66 11.17 31.64
C THR A 122 -8.20 12.21 30.61
N ALA A 123 -8.41 11.95 29.31
CA ALA A 123 -8.41 12.98 28.27
C ALA A 123 -9.44 12.60 27.18
N PRO A 124 -10.26 13.54 26.69
CA PRO A 124 -11.28 13.28 25.66
C PRO A 124 -10.70 13.26 24.24
N GLY A 125 -11.48 12.72 23.28
CA GLY A 125 -11.10 12.57 21.86
C GLY A 125 -11.09 13.88 21.04
N PRO A 126 -11.12 13.78 19.69
CA PRO A 126 -12.36 13.34 19.05
C PRO A 126 -12.22 12.45 17.79
N THR A 127 -13.41 11.97 17.39
CA THR A 127 -13.81 11.26 16.16
C THR A 127 -13.15 11.68 14.82
N SER A 128 -12.91 10.70 13.92
CA SER A 128 -13.69 10.55 12.66
C SER A 128 -13.21 9.40 11.74
N SER A 129 -14.10 8.42 11.54
CA SER A 129 -14.63 7.94 10.25
C SER A 129 -13.75 7.77 8.99
N SER A 130 -13.91 6.58 8.37
CA SER A 130 -14.32 6.36 6.96
C SER A 130 -13.32 5.81 5.90
N THR A 131 -13.64 4.58 5.43
CA THR A 131 -13.88 4.16 4.02
C THR A 131 -12.71 3.89 3.02
N GLY A 132 -12.80 2.73 2.34
CA GLY A 132 -12.16 2.42 1.03
C GLY A 132 -10.76 1.81 1.13
N ALA A 133 -10.38 0.65 0.53
CA ALA A 133 -10.83 -0.04 -0.69
C ALA A 133 -10.76 0.83 -1.96
N ALA A 134 -10.16 0.44 -3.08
CA ALA A 134 -9.31 -0.72 -3.44
C ALA A 134 -8.63 -0.44 -4.80
N SER A 135 -7.57 -1.16 -5.19
CA SER A 135 -7.13 -1.46 -6.57
C SER A 135 -5.82 -2.27 -6.51
N ALA A 136 -5.62 -3.39 -7.21
CA ALA A 136 -5.73 -3.64 -8.66
C ALA A 136 -4.57 -3.01 -9.46
N SER A 137 -3.75 -3.87 -10.08
CA SER A 137 -2.66 -3.49 -10.97
C SER A 137 -2.54 -4.51 -12.10
N ALA A 138 -2.73 -4.07 -13.33
CA ALA A 138 -2.44 -4.82 -14.54
C ALA A 138 -1.70 -3.91 -15.53
N GLY A 139 -0.86 -4.50 -16.39
CA GLY A 139 0.04 -3.81 -17.31
C GLY A 139 1.51 -3.88 -16.85
N PRO A 140 2.47 -3.44 -17.69
CA PRO A 140 2.29 -2.80 -19.00
C PRO A 140 3.08 -3.53 -20.13
N SER A 141 3.11 -2.98 -21.35
CA SER A 141 4.30 -2.26 -21.86
C SER A 141 4.17 -1.95 -23.36
N ALA A 142 4.69 -0.79 -23.76
CA ALA A 142 4.73 -0.32 -25.15
C ALA A 142 6.19 -0.10 -25.62
N ALA A 143 6.33 0.31 -26.89
CA ALA A 143 7.54 0.81 -27.56
C ALA A 143 8.23 1.98 -26.80
N GLY A 144 9.45 2.45 -27.12
CA GLY A 144 10.38 2.16 -28.22
C GLY A 144 10.86 3.47 -28.91
N ALA A 145 12.15 3.51 -29.31
CA ALA A 145 12.87 4.62 -29.99
C ALA A 145 13.03 5.94 -29.16
N ALA A 146 14.17 6.65 -29.05
CA ALA A 146 15.30 6.97 -29.96
C ALA A 146 14.91 7.93 -31.11
N GLY A 147 15.66 9.01 -31.42
CA GLY A 147 16.88 9.56 -30.81
C GLY A 147 17.64 10.43 -31.82
N ALA A 148 17.63 11.76 -31.62
CA ALA A 148 18.23 12.79 -32.51
C ALA A 148 18.32 14.14 -31.75
N LEU A 149 19.20 15.11 -32.08
CA LEU A 149 20.39 15.10 -32.95
C LEU A 149 21.43 16.13 -32.44
N ALA A 150 22.58 16.22 -33.11
CA ALA A 150 23.79 16.99 -32.81
C ALA A 150 23.80 18.46 -33.32
N GLY A 151 24.63 19.33 -32.72
CA GLY A 151 24.96 20.66 -33.26
C GLY A 151 25.69 21.63 -32.28
N PRO A 152 26.97 22.00 -32.50
CA PRO A 152 27.76 22.88 -31.61
C PRO A 152 28.20 24.23 -32.24
N VAL A 153 28.54 25.26 -31.44
CA VAL A 153 29.63 26.25 -31.76
C VAL A 153 30.09 27.13 -30.56
N ARG A 154 31.34 27.60 -30.69
CA ARG A 154 32.17 28.56 -29.90
C ARG A 154 31.65 30.03 -29.95
N ALA A 155 32.08 31.03 -29.16
CA ALA A 155 32.86 31.12 -27.90
C ALA A 155 32.89 32.60 -27.36
N ALA A 156 33.36 32.74 -26.10
CA ALA A 156 34.28 33.79 -25.58
C ALA A 156 33.74 35.02 -24.80
N SER A 157 34.49 35.32 -23.70
CA SER A 157 34.66 36.61 -23.00
C SER A 157 33.44 37.25 -22.30
N THR A 158 33.41 37.34 -20.98
CA THR A 158 34.12 38.42 -20.25
C THR A 158 34.21 38.18 -18.73
N THR A 159 35.18 38.83 -18.09
CA THR A 159 35.50 38.73 -16.66
C THR A 159 34.56 39.55 -15.76
N SER A 160 34.02 38.94 -14.71
CA SER A 160 33.66 39.63 -13.45
C SER A 160 33.55 38.63 -12.30
N SER A 161 34.40 38.78 -11.29
CA SER A 161 34.31 38.01 -10.03
C SER A 161 33.61 38.83 -8.96
N PRO A 162 32.46 38.37 -8.43
CA PRO A 162 32.01 38.75 -7.11
C PRO A 162 32.27 37.62 -6.10
N SER A 163 33.04 37.95 -5.07
CA SER A 163 32.93 37.48 -3.68
C SER A 163 32.27 36.12 -3.44
N ARG A 164 33.11 35.08 -3.32
CA ARG A 164 32.73 33.69 -3.02
C ARG A 164 32.30 33.50 -1.56
N THR A 165 31.14 34.00 -1.16
CA THR A 165 30.44 33.48 0.02
C THR A 165 29.91 32.09 -0.28
N GLY A 166 30.22 31.12 0.59
CA GLY A 166 29.92 29.70 0.40
C GLY A 166 28.44 29.35 0.55
N ALA A 167 27.59 29.82 -0.38
CA ALA A 167 26.26 29.27 -0.56
C ALA A 167 26.42 27.86 -1.15
N THR A 168 26.33 26.85 -0.29
CA THR A 168 26.15 25.46 -0.72
C THR A 168 24.89 25.42 -1.58
N ALA A 169 25.05 25.30 -2.90
CA ALA A 169 23.90 25.25 -3.80
C ALA A 169 23.02 24.08 -3.34
N PRO A 170 21.78 24.32 -2.88
CA PRO A 170 20.91 23.23 -2.49
C PRO A 170 20.70 22.39 -3.75
N LEU A 171 21.16 21.13 -3.70
CA LEU A 171 20.78 20.11 -4.69
C LEU A 171 19.27 20.24 -4.91
N PRO A 172 18.77 20.19 -6.16
CA PRO A 172 17.35 20.42 -6.43
C PRO A 172 16.52 19.39 -5.66
N ILE A 173 16.06 19.80 -4.48
CA ILE A 173 15.21 19.03 -3.60
C ILE A 173 13.94 18.83 -4.41
N GLY A 174 13.75 17.60 -4.91
CA GLY A 174 12.64 17.28 -5.80
C GLY A 174 11.31 17.75 -5.18
N PRO A 175 10.34 18.21 -5.99
CA PRO A 175 9.16 18.94 -5.51
C PRO A 175 8.38 18.18 -4.42
N ALA A 176 8.50 16.84 -4.39
CA ALA A 176 7.99 15.96 -3.35
C ALA A 176 8.32 16.35 -1.89
N ASN A 177 9.46 17.00 -1.63
CA ASN A 177 9.87 17.41 -0.28
C ASN A 177 9.47 18.86 0.07
N ALA A 178 8.94 19.63 -0.88
CA ALA A 178 8.63 21.06 -0.73
C ALA A 178 7.12 21.36 -0.58
N MET A 179 6.30 20.34 -0.33
CA MET A 179 4.84 20.47 -0.23
C MET A 179 4.25 19.53 0.83
N SER A 180 3.08 19.89 1.37
CA SER A 180 2.40 19.06 2.37
C SER A 180 2.03 17.66 1.82
N PRO A 181 2.01 16.59 2.65
CA PRO A 181 1.66 15.24 2.19
C PRO A 181 0.27 15.13 1.54
N ARG A 182 -0.67 16.02 1.93
CA ARG A 182 -2.00 16.11 1.30
C ARG A 182 -1.91 16.74 -0.08
N ALA A 183 -1.19 17.85 -0.22
CA ALA A 183 -0.93 18.51 -1.51
C ALA A 183 -0.21 17.57 -2.49
N LEU A 184 0.77 16.78 -2.03
CA LEU A 184 1.47 15.78 -2.85
C LEU A 184 0.53 14.74 -3.49
N GLY A 185 -0.48 14.28 -2.74
CA GLY A 185 -1.49 13.36 -3.24
C GLY A 185 -2.42 13.99 -4.29
N HIS A 186 -2.60 15.30 -4.29
CA HIS A 186 -3.31 16.03 -5.35
C HIS A 186 -2.40 16.29 -6.55
N TYR A 187 -1.15 16.71 -6.34
CA TYR A 187 -0.16 16.94 -7.40
C TYR A 187 0.06 15.70 -8.28
N ARG A 188 0.29 14.52 -7.68
CA ARG A 188 0.46 13.26 -8.43
C ARG A 188 -0.75 12.88 -9.29
N ARG A 189 -1.97 13.29 -8.89
CA ARG A 189 -3.17 13.09 -9.72
C ARG A 189 -3.24 14.09 -10.87
N ALA A 190 -2.76 15.32 -10.68
CA ALA A 190 -2.61 16.29 -11.77
C ALA A 190 -1.61 15.79 -12.83
N GLU A 191 -0.44 15.27 -12.42
CA GLU A 191 0.55 14.67 -13.34
C GLU A 191 -0.06 13.53 -14.17
N LEU A 192 -0.81 12.62 -13.53
CA LEU A 192 -1.51 11.52 -14.23
C LEU A 192 -2.60 12.03 -15.19
N ALA A 193 -3.28 13.12 -14.89
CA ALA A 193 -4.25 13.75 -15.78
C ALA A 193 -3.56 14.43 -16.98
N MET A 194 -2.43 15.11 -16.76
CA MET A 194 -1.60 15.68 -17.84
C MET A 194 -1.08 14.60 -18.80
N LEU A 195 -0.59 13.47 -18.27
CA LEU A 195 -0.16 12.32 -19.08
C LEU A 195 -1.28 11.67 -19.91
N ARG A 196 -2.55 11.90 -19.55
CA ARG A 196 -3.74 11.47 -20.31
C ARG A 196 -4.25 12.54 -21.29
N GLY A 197 -3.65 13.74 -21.30
CA GLY A 197 -4.15 14.89 -22.06
C GLY A 197 -5.38 15.58 -21.46
N ASN A 198 -5.77 15.27 -20.22
CA ASN A 198 -6.93 15.89 -19.56
C ASN A 198 -6.50 17.12 -18.74
N SER A 199 -6.33 18.27 -19.42
CA SER A 199 -5.91 19.52 -18.79
C SER A 199 -6.90 20.03 -17.73
N THR A 200 -8.21 19.87 -17.94
CA THR A 200 -9.25 20.31 -16.99
C THR A 200 -9.17 19.57 -15.64
N GLU A 201 -8.97 18.26 -15.66
CA GLU A 201 -8.78 17.44 -14.44
C GLU A 201 -7.46 17.79 -13.74
N ALA A 202 -6.40 18.06 -14.51
CA ALA A 202 -5.12 18.52 -13.96
C ALA A 202 -5.23 19.89 -13.26
N LEU A 203 -5.91 20.87 -13.87
CA LEU A 203 -6.18 22.18 -13.26
C LEU A 203 -6.97 22.04 -11.95
N LEU A 204 -8.01 21.22 -11.92
CA LEU A 204 -8.80 20.95 -10.70
C LEU A 204 -7.92 20.36 -9.58
N HIS A 205 -7.06 19.39 -9.92
CA HIS A 205 -6.15 18.78 -8.96
C HIS A 205 -5.07 19.75 -8.45
N LEU A 206 -4.52 20.62 -9.30
CA LEU A 206 -3.58 21.68 -8.88
C LEU A 206 -4.26 22.69 -7.95
N ARG A 207 -5.49 23.13 -8.23
CA ARG A 207 -6.25 24.03 -7.35
C ARG A 207 -6.53 23.40 -5.97
N MET A 208 -6.87 22.11 -5.91
CA MET A 208 -6.99 21.39 -4.62
C MET A 208 -5.64 21.22 -3.90
N ALA A 209 -4.53 21.07 -4.63
CA ALA A 209 -3.20 21.02 -4.04
C ALA A 209 -2.83 22.37 -3.40
N ILE A 210 -3.08 23.49 -4.08
CA ILE A 210 -2.86 24.84 -3.55
C ILE A 210 -3.79 25.13 -2.35
N ALA A 211 -5.05 24.70 -2.39
CA ALA A 211 -5.95 24.80 -1.22
C ALA A 211 -5.45 24.01 0.00
N SER A 212 -4.67 22.94 -0.23
CA SER A 212 -4.04 22.13 0.83
C SER A 212 -2.68 22.66 1.30
N ASP A 213 -2.03 23.51 0.50
CA ASP A 213 -0.74 24.14 0.77
C ASP A 213 -0.63 25.49 0.04
N PRO A 214 -1.22 26.57 0.59
CA PRO A 214 -1.26 27.88 -0.08
C PRO A 214 0.11 28.56 -0.19
N GLN A 215 1.08 28.13 0.62
CA GLN A 215 2.41 28.73 0.66
C GLN A 215 3.32 28.18 -0.44
N SER A 216 3.07 26.98 -0.96
CA SER A 216 3.85 26.40 -2.06
C SER A 216 3.88 27.33 -3.28
N SER A 217 5.07 27.85 -3.60
CA SER A 217 5.32 28.62 -4.83
C SER A 217 5.31 27.71 -6.07
N PHE A 218 5.81 26.49 -5.92
CA PHE A 218 5.87 25.48 -6.97
C PHE A 218 4.49 25.14 -7.55
N LEU A 219 3.50 24.88 -6.70
CA LEU A 219 2.13 24.55 -7.16
C LEU A 219 1.47 25.72 -7.89
N ARG A 220 1.75 26.96 -7.47
CA ARG A 220 1.26 28.18 -8.12
C ARG A 220 1.91 28.41 -9.49
N ALA A 221 3.21 28.16 -9.61
CA ALA A 221 3.92 28.20 -10.89
C ALA A 221 3.40 27.12 -11.87
N ALA A 222 3.20 25.88 -11.39
CA ALA A 222 2.65 24.79 -12.20
C ALA A 222 1.21 25.06 -12.67
N LEU A 223 0.38 25.72 -11.85
CA LEU A 223 -0.95 26.17 -12.27
C LEU A 223 -0.86 27.22 -13.38
N ALA A 224 -0.02 28.25 -13.21
CA ALA A 224 0.15 29.31 -14.19
C ALA A 224 0.71 28.81 -15.54
N GLU A 225 1.62 27.82 -15.52
CA GLU A 225 2.11 27.19 -16.75
C GLU A 225 1.00 26.40 -17.47
N LEU A 226 0.11 25.74 -16.72
CA LEU A 226 -0.99 24.96 -17.31
C LEU A 226 -2.15 25.84 -17.81
N GLU A 227 -2.38 27.00 -17.20
CA GLU A 227 -3.34 28.01 -17.68
C GLU A 227 -2.84 28.81 -18.90
N ALA A 228 -1.56 28.71 -19.25
CA ALA A 228 -0.93 29.37 -20.40
C ALA A 228 -0.80 28.48 -21.66
N ARG A 229 -1.34 27.26 -21.63
CA ARG A 229 -1.29 26.25 -22.71
C ARG A 229 -2.64 26.09 -23.41
#